data_AF-A0A7L5EPB8-F1
#
_entry.id   AF-A0A7L5EPB8-F1
#
_cell.length_a   1.000
_cell.length_b   1.000
_cell.length_c   1.000
_cell.angle_alpha   90.00
_cell.angle_beta   90.00
_cell.angle_gamma   90.00
#
_symmetry.space_group_name_H-M   'P 1'
#
loop_
_entity.id
_entity.type
_entity.pdbx_description
1 polymer ?
#
loop_
_entity_poly.entity_id
_entity_poly.type
_entity_poly.pdbx_seq_one_letter_code
_entity_poly.pdbx_strand_id
1 'polypeptide(L)'
;METKNNSEFLSKVNAFQKETQEFIKKSEGKHAVIIIASEPDKNGEGSNQTRSIMGNEEEAVYALAGFMRQPQGRELLKRAAALSMAESLMKAVLNVK
;
A
#
# COMPACT_ATOMS: atom_id res chain seq x y z
N MET A 1 -26.19 -1.75 -5.23
CA MET A 1 -24.77 -1.82 -4.85
C MET A 1 -24.08 -0.67 -5.55
N GLU A 2 -23.60 0.33 -4.81
CA GLU A 2 -22.81 1.41 -5.40
C GLU A 2 -21.54 0.80 -6.00
N THR A 3 -21.41 0.86 -7.31
CA THR A 3 -20.13 0.66 -7.97
C THR A 3 -19.24 1.81 -7.52
N LYS A 4 -18.34 1.55 -6.57
CA LYS A 4 -17.20 2.45 -6.31
C LYS A 4 -16.48 2.60 -7.64
N ASN A 5 -16.77 3.69 -8.35
CA ASN A 5 -16.11 4.02 -9.61
C ASN A 5 -14.70 4.43 -9.22
N ASN A 6 -13.82 3.44 -9.08
CA ASN A 6 -12.40 3.68 -8.86
C ASN A 6 -11.91 4.58 -9.99
N SER A 7 -11.00 5.50 -9.68
CA SER A 7 -10.32 6.29 -10.71
C SER A 7 -9.68 5.37 -11.75
N GLU A 8 -9.33 5.91 -12.91
CA GLU A 8 -8.58 5.14 -13.91
C GLU A 8 -7.27 4.60 -13.32
N PHE A 9 -6.58 5.40 -12.49
CA PHE A 9 -5.35 5.01 -11.83
C PHE A 9 -5.55 3.81 -10.90
N LEU A 10 -6.48 3.90 -9.93
CA LEU A 10 -6.74 2.79 -9.00
C LEU A 10 -7.33 1.57 -9.70
N SER A 11 -8.07 1.77 -10.79
CA SER A 11 -8.58 0.66 -11.62
C SER A 11 -7.43 -0.13 -12.26
N LYS A 12 -6.40 0.56 -12.80
CA LYS A 12 -5.20 -0.11 -13.33
C LYS A 12 -4.42 -0.84 -12.25
N VAL A 13 -4.22 -0.22 -11.08
CA VAL A 13 -3.54 -0.87 -9.94
C VAL A 13 -4.28 -2.12 -9.49
N ASN A 14 -5.61 -2.05 -9.38
CA ASN A 14 -6.44 -3.18 -8.97
C ASN A 14 -6.45 -4.30 -10.03
N ALA A 15 -6.40 -3.97 -11.32
CA ALA A 15 -6.27 -4.96 -12.40
C ALA A 15 -4.92 -5.70 -12.30
N PHE A 16 -3.81 -4.94 -12.19
CA PHE A 16 -2.48 -5.52 -11.98
C PHE A 16 -2.41 -6.41 -10.74
N GLN A 17 -3.03 -5.99 -9.63
CA GLN A 17 -3.11 -6.79 -8.41
C GLN A 17 -3.79 -8.15 -8.68
N LYS A 18 -4.93 -8.16 -9.38
CA LYS A 18 -5.66 -9.40 -9.70
C LYS A 18 -4.84 -10.34 -10.58
N GLU A 19 -4.30 -9.82 -11.67
CA GLU A 19 -3.49 -10.59 -12.62
C GLU A 19 -2.26 -11.20 -11.94
N THR A 20 -1.57 -10.39 -11.12
CA THR A 20 -0.39 -10.84 -10.37
C THR A 20 -0.75 -11.90 -9.33
N GLN A 21 -1.86 -11.74 -8.61
CA GLN A 21 -2.32 -12.73 -7.64
C GLN A 21 -2.62 -14.08 -8.31
N GLU A 22 -3.27 -14.06 -9.48
CA GLU A 22 -3.57 -15.27 -10.24
C GLU A 22 -2.30 -15.96 -10.74
N PHE A 23 -1.31 -15.20 -11.20
CA PHE A 23 -0.01 -15.73 -11.60
C PHE A 23 0.70 -16.40 -10.43
N ILE A 24 0.80 -15.70 -9.29
CA ILE A 24 1.47 -16.23 -8.08
C ILE A 24 0.81 -17.53 -7.61
N LYS A 25 -0.52 -17.61 -7.62
CA LYS A 25 -1.25 -18.83 -7.23
C LYS A 25 -0.97 -20.04 -8.12
N LYS A 26 -0.66 -19.81 -9.41
CA LYS A 26 -0.37 -20.87 -10.39
C LYS A 26 1.11 -21.24 -10.45
N SER A 27 1.97 -20.43 -9.83
CA SER A 27 3.42 -20.59 -9.87
C SER A 27 3.91 -21.57 -8.81
N GLU A 28 4.86 -22.42 -9.16
CA GLU A 28 5.60 -23.27 -8.22
C GLU A 28 6.74 -22.50 -7.50
N GLY A 29 7.12 -21.34 -8.03
CA GLY A 29 8.14 -20.47 -7.42
C GLY A 29 7.62 -19.66 -6.23
N LYS A 30 8.54 -19.34 -5.30
CA LYS A 30 8.28 -18.41 -4.19
C LYS A 30 8.31 -16.97 -4.72
N HIS A 31 7.18 -16.50 -5.23
CA HIS A 31 7.03 -15.10 -5.67
C HIS A 31 6.32 -14.29 -4.60
N ALA A 32 6.68 -13.02 -4.47
CA ALA A 32 6.00 -12.07 -3.60
C ALA A 32 5.95 -10.68 -4.22
N VAL A 33 4.85 -9.95 -3.98
CA VAL A 33 4.65 -8.58 -4.45
C VAL A 33 3.97 -7.76 -3.36
N ILE A 34 4.48 -6.55 -3.13
CA ILE A 34 3.88 -5.53 -2.26
C ILE A 34 3.45 -4.36 -3.14
N ILE A 35 2.17 -3.98 -3.07
CA ILE A 35 1.59 -2.85 -3.77
C ILE A 35 1.13 -1.81 -2.75
N ILE A 36 1.67 -0.59 -2.88
CA ILE A 36 1.22 0.60 -2.15
C ILE A 36 0.95 1.66 -3.21
N ALA A 37 -0.31 2.02 -3.41
CA ALA A 37 -0.72 3.05 -4.34
C ALA A 37 -1.63 4.06 -3.63
N SER A 38 -1.45 5.33 -3.95
CA SER A 38 -2.21 6.43 -3.39
C SER A 38 -2.45 7.47 -4.47
N GLU A 39 -3.66 8.02 -4.51
CA GLU A 39 -4.00 9.21 -5.26
C GLU A 39 -4.75 10.19 -4.35
N PRO A 40 -4.72 11.50 -4.64
CA PRO A 40 -5.57 12.46 -3.94
C PRO A 40 -7.05 12.07 -4.08
N ASP A 41 -7.84 12.27 -3.04
CA ASP A 41 -9.29 12.25 -3.21
C ASP A 41 -9.76 13.47 -4.03
N LYS A 42 -11.04 13.46 -4.44
CA LYS A 42 -11.59 14.51 -5.31
C LYS A 42 -11.54 15.92 -4.69
N ASN A 43 -11.41 16.01 -3.37
CA ASN A 43 -11.41 17.28 -2.64
C ASN A 43 -9.99 17.69 -2.21
N GLY A 44 -8.98 16.83 -2.39
CA GLY A 44 -7.60 17.03 -1.96
C GLY A 44 -7.41 16.99 -0.43
N GLU A 45 -8.45 16.60 0.33
CA GLU A 45 -8.45 16.57 1.79
C GLU A 45 -7.97 15.23 2.35
N GLY A 46 -7.83 14.23 1.48
CA GLY A 46 -7.44 12.88 1.83
C GLY A 46 -6.85 12.14 0.63
N SER A 47 -6.69 10.82 0.80
CA SER A 47 -6.15 9.97 -0.25
C SER A 47 -6.96 8.70 -0.42
N ASN A 48 -7.23 8.36 -1.68
CA ASN A 48 -7.71 7.03 -2.03
C ASN A 48 -6.50 6.11 -2.17
N GLN A 49 -6.52 4.98 -1.44
CA GLN A 49 -5.37 4.10 -1.33
C GLN A 49 -5.72 2.65 -1.68
N THR A 50 -4.81 1.98 -2.37
CA THR A 50 -4.78 0.51 -2.50
C THR A 50 -3.52 -0.01 -1.81
N ARG A 51 -3.70 -1.00 -0.94
CA ARG A 51 -2.63 -1.67 -0.19
C ARG A 51 -2.81 -3.18 -0.31
N SER A 52 -1.79 -3.88 -0.80
CA SER A 52 -1.85 -5.34 -0.97
C SER A 52 -0.48 -5.97 -0.82
N ILE A 53 -0.44 -7.13 -0.15
CA ILE A 53 0.71 -8.01 -0.06
C ILE A 53 0.27 -9.37 -0.58
N MET A 54 0.99 -9.92 -1.54
CA MET A 54 0.63 -11.17 -2.23
C MET A 54 1.83 -12.10 -2.29
N GLY A 55 1.56 -13.41 -2.18
CA GLY A 55 2.54 -14.46 -2.38
C GLY A 55 3.26 -14.91 -1.12
N ASN A 56 4.51 -15.34 -1.28
CA ASN A 56 5.31 -15.92 -0.21
C ASN A 56 5.76 -14.86 0.80
N GLU A 57 5.52 -15.10 2.08
CA GLU A 57 5.81 -14.14 3.15
C GLU A 57 7.31 -13.85 3.31
N GLU A 58 8.16 -14.87 3.24
CA GLU A 58 9.61 -14.74 3.37
C GLU A 58 10.19 -13.83 2.27
N GLU A 59 9.76 -14.05 1.03
CA GLU A 59 10.15 -13.21 -0.11
C GLU A 59 9.58 -11.78 -0.03
N ALA A 60 8.38 -11.62 0.54
CA ALA A 60 7.83 -10.28 0.80
C ALA A 60 8.70 -9.50 1.81
N VAL A 61 9.20 -10.19 2.85
CA VAL A 61 10.13 -9.60 3.82
C VAL A 61 11.44 -9.23 3.15
N TYR A 62 12.00 -10.07 2.28
CA TYR A 62 13.22 -9.73 1.52
C TYR A 62 13.01 -8.51 0.61
N ALA A 63 11.89 -8.45 -0.11
CA ALA A 63 11.55 -7.31 -0.96
C ALA A 63 11.46 -6.01 -0.17
N LEU A 64 10.75 -6.04 0.98
CA LEU A 64 10.63 -4.88 1.85
C LEU A 64 11.99 -4.48 2.45
N ALA A 65 12.77 -5.43 2.95
CA ALA A 65 14.10 -5.16 3.47
C ALA A 65 15.02 -4.54 2.41
N GLY A 66 14.96 -5.03 1.16
CA GLY A 66 15.65 -4.44 0.02
C GLY A 66 15.25 -2.99 -0.23
N PHE A 67 13.94 -2.70 -0.22
CA PHE A 67 13.41 -1.34 -0.35
C PHE A 67 13.92 -0.41 0.77
N MET A 68 13.93 -0.89 2.01
CA MET A 68 14.38 -0.11 3.18
C MET A 68 15.88 0.20 3.19
N ARG A 69 16.70 -0.62 2.53
CA ARG A 69 18.14 -0.35 2.42
C ARG A 69 18.42 0.80 1.46
N GLN A 70 17.53 1.07 0.51
CA GLN A 70 17.66 2.21 -0.39
C GLN A 70 17.42 3.52 0.36
N PRO A 71 18.26 4.56 0.18
CA PRO A 71 18.09 5.84 0.87
C PRO A 71 16.68 6.44 0.70
N GLN A 72 16.13 6.36 -0.51
CA GLN A 72 14.78 6.86 -0.83
C GLN A 72 13.68 6.07 -0.11
N GLY A 73 13.76 4.73 -0.11
CA GLY A 73 12.77 3.90 0.57
C GLY A 73 12.81 4.06 2.09
N ARG A 74 14.02 4.16 2.66
CA ARG A 74 14.22 4.46 4.07
C ARG A 74 13.61 5.80 4.46
N GLU A 75 13.86 6.84 3.67
CA GLU A 75 13.34 8.17 3.94
C GLU A 75 11.82 8.22 3.81
N LEU A 76 11.24 7.51 2.83
CA LEU A 76 9.80 7.39 2.68
C LEU A 76 9.16 6.75 3.92
N LEU A 77 9.73 5.67 4.44
CA LEU A 77 9.21 5.02 5.65
C LEU A 77 9.32 5.89 6.90
N LYS A 78 10.39 6.68 7.03
CA LYS A 78 10.50 7.65 8.13
C LYS A 78 9.37 8.68 8.10
N ARG A 79 9.06 9.22 6.92
CA ARG A 79 7.96 10.17 6.74
C ARG A 79 6.60 9.53 7.02
N ALA A 80 6.39 8.30 6.55
CA ALA A 80 5.17 7.54 6.82
C ALA A 80 4.99 7.28 8.33
N ALA A 81 6.07 6.92 9.05
CA ALA A 81 6.04 6.73 10.49
C ALA A 81 5.75 8.04 11.24
N ALA A 82 6.37 9.15 10.84
CA ALA A 82 6.11 10.47 11.43
C ALA A 82 4.64 10.89 11.25
N LEU A 83 4.07 10.66 10.06
CA LEU A 83 2.66 10.93 9.78
C LEU A 83 1.73 10.09 10.67
N SER A 84 1.99 8.78 10.77
CA SER A 84 1.19 7.87 11.61
C SER A 84 1.22 8.24 13.10
N MET A 85 2.37 8.69 13.60
CA MET A 85 2.49 9.18 14.97
C MET A 85 1.71 10.49 15.16
N ALA A 86 1.80 11.43 14.22
CA ALA A 86 1.05 12.68 14.27
C ALA A 86 -0.47 12.44 14.29
N GLU A 87 -0.98 11.56 13.42
CA GLU A 87 -2.39 11.15 13.42
C GLU A 87 -2.81 10.53 14.75
N SER A 88 -1.96 9.67 15.32
CA SER A 88 -2.23 8.98 16.59
C SER A 88 -2.29 9.97 17.76
N LEU A 89 -1.38 10.94 17.79
CA LEU A 89 -1.37 12.02 18.78
C LEU A 89 -2.60 12.93 18.64
N MET A 90 -2.99 13.30 17.41
CA MET A 90 -4.20 14.08 17.18
C MET A 90 -5.46 13.36 17.69
N LYS A 91 -5.59 12.05 17.42
CA LYS A 91 -6.69 11.24 17.95
C LYS A 91 -6.71 11.20 19.48
N ALA A 92 -5.55 11.08 20.12
CA ALA A 92 -5.43 11.07 21.57
C ALA A 92 -5.81 12.43 22.22
N VAL A 93 -5.44 13.54 21.59
CA VAL A 93 -5.75 14.90 22.08
C VAL A 93 -7.22 15.27 21.88
N LEU A 94 -7.83 14.84 20.77
CA LEU A 94 -9.21 15.18 20.42
C LEU A 94 -10.26 14.28 21.09
N ASN A 95 -9.85 13.25 21.84
CA ASN A 95 -10.73 12.28 22.52
C ASN A 95 -11.85 11.72 21.62
N VAL A 96 -11.55 11.53 20.34
CA VAL A 96 -12.49 10.96 19.37
C VAL A 96 -12.48 9.45 19.57
N LYS A 97 -13.51 8.93 20.26
CA LYS A 97 -13.82 7.50 20.34
C LYS A 97 -14.21 6.92 18.99
#